data_AF-A0AAE5HUX9-F1
#
_entry.id   AF-A0AAE5HUX9-F1
#
_cell.length_a   1.000
_cell.length_b   1.000
_cell.length_c   1.000
_cell.angle_alpha   90.00
_cell.angle_beta   90.00
_cell.angle_gamma   90.00
#
_symmetry.space_group_name_H-M   'P 1'
#
loop_
_entity.id
_entity.type
_entity.pdbx_description
1 polymer ?
#
loop_
_entity_poly.entity_id
_entity_poly.type
_entity_poly.pdbx_seq_one_letter_code
_entity_poly.pdbx_strand_id
1 'polypeptide(L)'
;MNLSFKEPKIRLGNRTYSQSELQEYRKANTKRYNKEVRYNTQNSKYTKFYHSTQWRKLRKQVLLRDNYLCQQCLADGVVNDKDLIVHHKVELKRDWSKRLDMENLETVCFSCHNKIHENI
;
A
#
# COMPACT_ATOMS: atom_id res chain seq x y z
N MET A 1 -29.20 34.89 18.68
CA MET A 1 -28.53 34.88 17.37
C MET A 1 -28.35 33.43 16.94
N ASN A 2 -29.05 32.97 15.89
CA ASN A 2 -28.85 31.62 15.35
C ASN A 2 -27.59 31.63 14.47
N LEU A 3 -26.47 31.19 15.01
CA LEU A 3 -25.30 30.85 14.20
C LEU A 3 -25.64 29.56 13.44
N SER A 4 -26.09 29.70 12.19
CA SER A 4 -26.24 28.57 11.28
C SER A 4 -24.85 27.97 11.02
N PHE A 5 -24.60 26.79 11.57
CA PHE A 5 -23.39 26.02 11.29
C PHE A 5 -23.42 25.62 9.80
N LYS A 6 -22.55 26.25 9.00
CA LYS A 6 -22.32 25.83 7.62
C LYS A 6 -21.29 24.72 7.64
N GLU A 7 -21.70 23.51 7.25
CA GLU A 7 -20.76 22.39 7.15
C GLU A 7 -19.61 22.74 6.19
N PRO A 8 -18.34 22.53 6.61
CA PRO A 8 -17.19 22.78 5.76
C PRO A 8 -17.20 21.78 4.60
N LYS A 9 -17.05 22.30 3.38
CA LYS A 9 -16.97 21.46 2.19
C LYS A 9 -15.52 21.13 1.84
N ILE A 10 -15.28 19.89 1.43
CA ILE A 10 -13.97 19.37 1.01
C ILE A 10 -13.93 19.30 -0.52
N ARG A 11 -12.86 19.84 -1.12
CA ARG A 11 -12.61 19.72 -2.56
C ARG A 11 -11.82 18.46 -2.87
N LEU A 12 -12.30 17.65 -3.83
CA LEU A 12 -11.60 16.51 -4.39
C LEU A 12 -11.64 16.61 -5.92
N GLY A 13 -10.49 16.96 -6.52
CA GLY A 13 -10.39 17.30 -7.94
C GLY A 13 -11.23 18.53 -8.30
N ASN A 14 -12.13 18.37 -9.27
CA ASN A 14 -13.03 19.43 -9.75
C ASN A 14 -14.40 19.42 -9.05
N ARG A 15 -14.58 18.63 -7.98
CA ARG A 15 -15.83 18.53 -7.23
C ARG A 15 -15.62 18.89 -5.77
N THR A 16 -16.70 19.29 -5.12
CA THR A 16 -16.73 19.72 -3.73
C THR A 16 -17.82 18.93 -3.01
N TYR A 17 -17.52 18.41 -1.82
CA TYR A 17 -18.34 17.47 -1.06
C TYR A 17 -18.54 17.98 0.37
N SER A 18 -19.70 17.76 0.98
CA SER A 18 -19.84 17.76 2.44
C SER A 18 -19.07 16.58 3.06
N GLN A 19 -18.99 16.53 4.39
CA GLN A 19 -18.35 15.40 5.07
C GLN A 19 -19.10 14.07 4.84
N SER A 20 -20.43 14.09 4.91
CA SER A 20 -21.26 12.91 4.67
C SER A 20 -21.17 12.43 3.22
N GLU A 21 -21.27 13.36 2.26
CA GLU A 21 -21.12 13.06 0.83
C GLU A 21 -19.74 12.47 0.52
N LEU A 22 -18.68 13.01 1.11
CA LEU A 22 -17.33 12.48 0.93
C LEU A 22 -17.19 11.07 1.52
N GLN A 23 -17.81 10.82 2.67
CA GLN A 23 -17.78 9.50 3.29
C GLN A 23 -18.51 8.45 2.42
N GLU A 24 -19.68 8.79 1.90
CA GLU A 24 -20.43 7.94 0.97
C GLU A 24 -19.66 7.71 -0.33
N TYR A 25 -19.09 8.76 -0.91
CA TYR A 25 -18.24 8.66 -2.09
C TYR A 25 -17.08 7.69 -1.87
N ARG A 26 -16.37 7.81 -0.74
CA ARG A 26 -15.26 6.91 -0.39
C ARG A 26 -15.73 5.47 -0.21
N LYS A 27 -16.87 5.25 0.46
CA LYS A 27 -17.49 3.92 0.63
C LYS A 27 -17.83 3.29 -0.73
N ALA A 28 -18.52 4.04 -1.60
CA ALA A 28 -18.90 3.58 -2.93
C ALA A 28 -17.67 3.30 -3.81
N ASN A 29 -16.67 4.18 -3.78
CA ASN A 29 -15.45 4.00 -4.55
C ASN A 29 -14.65 2.79 -4.06
N THR A 30 -14.57 2.56 -2.75
CA THR A 30 -13.92 1.38 -2.16
C THR A 30 -14.62 0.09 -2.60
N LYS A 31 -15.97 0.07 -2.56
CA LYS A 31 -16.77 -1.08 -3.02
C LYS A 31 -16.50 -1.38 -4.49
N ARG A 32 -16.51 -0.36 -5.35
CA ARG A 32 -16.21 -0.49 -6.78
C ARG A 32 -14.79 -0.98 -7.02
N TYR A 33 -13.79 -0.38 -6.38
CA TYR A 33 -12.39 -0.78 -6.50
C TYR A 33 -12.18 -2.25 -6.09
N ASN A 34 -12.76 -2.66 -4.95
CA ASN A 34 -12.65 -4.04 -4.49
C ASN A 34 -13.23 -5.02 -5.52
N LYS A 35 -14.40 -4.71 -6.08
CA LYS A 35 -15.06 -5.58 -7.06
C LYS A 35 -14.32 -5.62 -8.40
N GLU A 36 -14.06 -4.46 -8.99
CA GLU A 36 -13.61 -4.34 -10.39
C GLU A 36 -12.08 -4.49 -10.54
N VAL A 37 -11.32 -4.20 -9.48
CA VAL A 37 -9.86 -4.24 -9.51
C VAL A 37 -9.30 -5.34 -8.61
N ARG A 38 -9.62 -5.33 -7.31
CA ARG A 38 -8.95 -6.21 -6.33
C ARG A 38 -9.30 -7.69 -6.48
N TYR A 39 -10.58 -7.99 -6.71
CA TYR A 39 -11.12 -9.35 -6.78
C TYR A 39 -11.53 -9.78 -8.19
N ASN A 40 -11.11 -9.03 -9.21
CA ASN A 40 -11.30 -9.47 -10.59
C ASN A 40 -10.46 -10.72 -10.90
N THR A 41 -10.75 -11.37 -12.03
CA THR A 41 -10.12 -12.64 -12.43
C THR A 41 -8.59 -12.56 -12.47
N GLN A 42 -8.04 -11.44 -12.93
CA GLN A 42 -6.59 -11.25 -13.08
C GLN A 42 -5.89 -11.00 -11.73
N ASN A 43 -6.52 -10.27 -10.82
CA ASN A 43 -5.89 -9.80 -9.58
C ASN A 43 -6.23 -10.64 -8.34
N SER A 44 -7.30 -11.45 -8.39
CA SER A 44 -7.71 -12.32 -7.29
C SER A 44 -6.57 -13.22 -6.80
N LYS A 45 -5.71 -13.69 -7.72
CA LYS A 45 -4.50 -14.46 -7.41
C LYS A 45 -3.52 -13.70 -6.48
N TYR A 46 -3.21 -12.44 -6.79
CA TYR A 46 -2.31 -11.62 -5.96
C TYR A 46 -2.95 -11.31 -4.61
N THR A 47 -4.25 -10.99 -4.60
CA THR A 47 -4.98 -10.73 -3.36
C THR A 47 -4.96 -11.94 -2.43
N LYS A 48 -5.26 -13.15 -2.95
CA LYS A 48 -5.16 -14.39 -2.18
C LYS A 48 -3.75 -14.63 -1.63
N PHE A 49 -2.71 -14.33 -2.41
CA PHE A 49 -1.33 -14.44 -1.95
C PHE A 49 -1.02 -13.49 -0.80
N TYR A 50 -1.40 -12.21 -0.88
CA TYR A 50 -1.20 -11.27 0.23
C TYR A 50 -2.00 -11.63 1.49
N HIS A 51 -3.08 -12.40 1.37
CA HIS A 51 -3.82 -12.95 2.51
C HIS A 51 -3.30 -14.31 3.00
N SER A 52 -2.37 -14.94 2.28
CA SER A 52 -1.86 -16.27 2.61
C SER A 52 -1.02 -16.30 3.88
N THR A 53 -1.02 -17.44 4.57
CA THR A 53 -0.20 -17.64 5.78
C THR A 53 1.29 -17.65 5.45
N GLN A 54 1.66 -18.16 4.28
CA GLN A 54 3.03 -18.18 3.77
C GLN A 54 3.58 -16.75 3.64
N TRP A 55 2.84 -15.86 2.99
CA TRP A 55 3.26 -14.45 2.86
C TRP A 55 3.36 -13.77 4.22
N ARG A 56 2.37 -13.94 5.10
CA ARG A 56 2.39 -13.31 6.44
C ARG A 56 3.63 -13.73 7.26
N LYS A 57 4.01 -15.01 7.19
CA LYS A 57 5.21 -15.53 7.86
C LYS A 57 6.48 -14.96 7.23
N LEU A 58 6.62 -15.06 5.92
CA LEU A 58 7.79 -14.56 5.20
C LEU A 58 7.99 -13.05 5.39
N ARG A 59 6.90 -12.26 5.31
CA ARG A 59 6.92 -10.82 5.58
C ARG A 59 7.51 -10.52 6.96
N LYS A 60 7.12 -11.28 7.99
CA LYS A 60 7.67 -11.11 9.34
C LYS A 60 9.16 -11.47 9.38
N GLN A 61 9.59 -12.52 8.68
CA GLN A 61 10.99 -12.91 8.60
C GLN A 61 11.85 -11.86 7.91
N VAL A 62 11.37 -11.28 6.81
CA VAL A 62 12.04 -10.18 6.10
C VAL A 62 12.18 -8.95 7.00
N LEU A 63 11.12 -8.55 7.70
CA LEU A 63 11.18 -7.44 8.66
C LEU A 63 12.20 -7.70 9.78
N LEU A 64 12.26 -8.93 10.30
CA LEU A 64 13.24 -9.31 11.33
C LEU A 64 14.67 -9.31 10.79
N ARG A 65 14.91 -9.89 9.61
CA ARG A 65 16.22 -9.88 8.93
C ARG A 65 16.73 -8.45 8.74
N ASP A 66 15.82 -7.57 8.35
CA ASP A 66 16.10 -6.16 8.05
C ASP A 66 16.11 -5.27 9.31
N ASN A 67 16.05 -5.87 10.52
CA ASN A 67 16.01 -5.19 11.81
C ASN A 67 14.89 -4.15 11.95
N TYR A 68 13.78 -4.33 11.21
CA TYR A 68 12.72 -3.33 11.09
C TYR A 68 13.27 -1.96 10.66
N LEU A 69 14.20 -1.94 9.70
CA LEU A 69 14.74 -0.72 9.11
C LEU A 69 14.51 -0.70 7.61
N CYS A 70 14.28 0.50 7.07
CA CYS A 70 14.29 0.73 5.63
C CYS A 70 15.70 0.50 5.08
N GLN A 71 15.87 -0.50 4.21
CA GLN A 71 17.16 -0.89 3.65
C GLN A 71 17.74 0.15 2.69
N GLN A 72 16.86 0.87 1.97
CA GLN A 72 17.28 1.96 1.09
C GLN A 72 17.78 3.18 1.89
N CYS A 73 17.05 3.59 2.94
CA CYS A 73 17.52 4.66 3.83
C CYS A 73 18.83 4.27 4.52
N LEU A 74 18.96 3.01 4.96
CA LEU A 74 20.15 2.54 5.65
C LEU A 74 21.38 2.56 4.73
N ALA A 75 21.22 2.23 3.45
CA ALA A 75 22.27 2.35 2.44
C ALA A 75 22.75 3.80 2.27
N ASP A 76 21.87 4.78 2.46
CA ASP A 76 22.18 6.21 2.47
C ASP A 76 22.70 6.72 3.84
N GLY A 77 22.92 5.83 4.81
CA GLY A 77 23.37 6.19 6.17
C GLY A 77 22.27 6.73 7.09
N VAL A 78 20.99 6.59 6.70
CA VAL A 78 19.83 7.07 7.45
C VAL A 78 19.10 5.90 8.12
N VAL A 79 19.00 5.94 9.45
CA VAL A 79 18.19 4.97 10.21
C VAL A 79 16.72 5.39 10.16
N ASN A 80 15.87 4.56 9.55
CA ASN A 80 14.43 4.79 9.48
C ASN A 80 13.66 3.51 9.76
N ASP A 81 12.93 3.50 10.88
CA ASP A 81 12.09 2.42 11.40
C ASP A 81 10.58 2.69 11.23
N LYS A 82 10.21 3.79 10.54
CA LYS A 82 8.83 4.23 10.38
C LYS A 82 8.28 3.87 9.00
N ASP A 83 6.95 3.69 8.95
CA ASP A 83 6.21 3.62 7.68
C ASP A 83 6.69 2.50 6.74
N LEU A 84 7.05 1.36 7.33
CA LEU A 84 7.69 0.24 6.64
C LEU A 84 6.71 -0.68 5.89
N ILE A 85 7.14 -1.09 4.71
CA ILE A 85 6.53 -2.13 3.89
C ILE A 85 7.61 -3.11 3.43
N VAL A 86 7.21 -4.35 3.13
CA VAL A 86 8.09 -5.31 2.43
C VAL A 86 7.78 -5.22 0.94
N HIS A 87 8.78 -4.83 0.17
CA HIS A 87 8.73 -4.63 -1.28
C HIS A 87 9.29 -5.85 -2.02
N HIS A 88 8.69 -6.17 -3.17
CA HIS A 88 9.18 -7.18 -4.11
C HIS A 88 10.06 -6.51 -5.17
N LYS A 89 11.38 -6.72 -5.14
CA LYS A 89 12.35 -6.14 -6.09
C LYS A 89 12.00 -6.48 -7.55
N VAL A 90 11.66 -7.74 -7.80
CA VAL A 90 10.97 -8.18 -9.01
C VAL A 90 9.49 -8.32 -8.69
N GLU A 91 8.68 -7.46 -9.29
CA GLU A 91 7.24 -7.41 -9.05
C GLU A 91 6.54 -8.76 -9.28
N LEU A 92 5.53 -9.04 -8.45
CA LEU A 92 4.72 -10.27 -8.54
C LEU A 92 4.10 -10.51 -9.92
N LYS A 93 3.72 -9.44 -10.62
CA LYS A 93 3.14 -9.52 -11.97
C LYS A 93 4.16 -9.89 -13.03
N ARG A 94 5.44 -9.55 -12.81
CA ARG A 94 6.54 -9.83 -13.72
C ARG A 94 7.07 -11.25 -13.55
N ASP A 95 7.23 -11.70 -12.30
CA ASP A 95 7.71 -13.05 -12.02
C ASP A 95 7.05 -13.63 -10.75
N TRP A 96 6.04 -14.47 -10.96
CA TRP A 96 5.33 -15.13 -9.87
C TRP A 96 6.16 -16.18 -9.12
N SER A 97 7.21 -16.73 -9.75
CA SER A 97 8.04 -17.76 -9.14
C SER A 97 8.81 -17.20 -7.93
N LYS A 98 9.20 -15.92 -7.97
CA LYS A 98 9.95 -15.20 -6.93
C LYS A 98 9.10 -14.60 -5.80
N ARG A 99 7.79 -14.87 -5.77
CA ARG A 99 6.88 -14.26 -4.78
C ARG A 99 7.22 -14.56 -3.32
N LEU A 100 7.86 -15.71 -3.06
CA LEU A 100 8.29 -16.18 -1.73
C LEU A 100 9.83 -16.29 -1.62
N ASP A 101 10.56 -15.70 -2.57
CA ASP A 101 12.02 -15.66 -2.52
C ASP A 101 12.47 -14.55 -1.55
N MET A 102 13.21 -14.93 -0.51
CA MET A 102 13.71 -14.01 0.52
C MET A 102 14.62 -12.92 -0.08
N GLU A 103 15.41 -13.26 -1.10
CA GLU A 103 16.37 -12.34 -1.71
C GLU A 103 15.69 -11.32 -2.65
N ASN A 104 14.50 -11.68 -3.14
CA ASN A 104 13.61 -10.81 -3.90
C ASN A 104 12.82 -9.82 -3.02
N LEU A 105 13.00 -9.86 -1.70
CA LEU A 105 12.26 -9.05 -0.74
C LEU A 105 13.18 -8.11 0.03
N GLU A 106 12.70 -6.90 0.28
CA GLU A 106 13.38 -5.91 1.13
C GLU A 106 12.37 -5.07 1.91
N THR A 107 12.75 -4.67 3.11
CA THR A 107 12.00 -3.70 3.92
C THR A 107 12.34 -2.29 3.49
N VAL A 108 11.34 -1.50 3.13
CA VAL A 108 11.49 -0.10 2.71
C VAL A 108 10.43 0.76 3.36
N CYS A 109 10.69 2.05 3.58
CA CYS A 109 9.63 2.99 3.98
C CYS A 109 8.74 3.37 2.79
N PHE A 110 7.54 3.91 3.03
CA PHE A 110 6.63 4.35 1.97
C PHE A 110 7.27 5.34 0.98
N SER A 111 8.14 6.25 1.45
CA SER A 111 8.83 7.19 0.57
C SER A 111 9.78 6.48 -0.41
N CYS A 112 10.62 5.56 0.09
CA CYS A 112 11.50 4.76 -0.76
C CYS A 112 10.71 3.83 -1.69
N HIS A 113 9.64 3.21 -1.19
CA HIS A 113 8.75 2.38 -2.01
C HIS A 113 8.19 3.14 -3.20
N ASN A 114 7.70 4.37 -3.00
CA ASN A 114 7.18 5.20 -4.09
C ASN A 114 8.28 5.56 -5.09
N LYS A 115 9.47 5.95 -4.63
CA LYS A 115 10.62 6.21 -5.52
C LYS A 115 10.99 5.00 -6.37
N ILE A 116 10.90 3.79 -5.83
CA ILE A 116 11.18 2.57 -6.61
C ILE A 116 10.16 2.41 -7.74
N HIS A 117 8.87 2.63 -7.49
CA HIS A 117 7.82 2.51 -8.50
C HIS A 117 7.67 3.73 -9.43
N GLU A 118 8.14 4.91 -9.04
CA GLU A 118 8.19 6.09 -9.92
C GLU A 118 9.25 5.96 -11.02
N ASN A 119 10.29 5.16 -10.79
CA ASN A 119 11.42 4.96 -11.70
C ASN A 119 11.28 3.73 -12.63
N ILE A 120 10.09 3.12 -12.71
CA ILE A 120 9.76 1.96 -13.56
C ILE A 120 8.63 2.34 -14.51
#